data_AF-A0A2H6G4C0-F1
#
_entry.id   AF-A0A2H6G4C0-F1
#
_cell.length_a   1.000
_cell.length_b   1.000
_cell.length_c   1.000
_cell.angle_alpha   90.00
_cell.angle_beta   90.00
_cell.angle_gamma   90.00
#
_symmetry.space_group_name_H-M   'P 1'
#
loop_
_entity.id
_entity.type
_entity.pdbx_description
1 polymer ?
#
loop_
_entity_poly.entity_id
_entity_poly.type
_entity_poly.pdbx_seq_one_letter_code
_entity_poly.pdbx_strand_id
1 'polypeptide(L)'
;MKNKWKFWIDRGGTFTDVVACDPKGVLHTHKLLSENPEQYPDAAIAGIRYILSLNNFEPIPVRQIDSIRMGTAVATNALLERKGMPTVLVITEGFADALRIGSQNRPDIFALDIRSGPQN
;
A
#
# COMPACT_ATOMS: atom_id res chain seq x y z
N MET A 1 -27.23 15.97 6.48
CA MET A 1 -26.35 14.83 6.11
C MET A 1 -25.14 15.40 5.37
N LYS A 2 -23.92 14.93 5.65
CA LYS A 2 -22.68 15.56 5.15
C LYS A 2 -22.51 15.31 3.64
N ASN A 3 -22.93 16.27 2.82
CA ASN A 3 -22.70 16.35 1.38
C ASN A 3 -21.22 16.74 1.13
N LYS A 4 -20.30 15.81 1.31
CA LYS A 4 -18.85 15.99 1.15
C LYS A 4 -18.26 14.85 0.34
N TRP A 5 -17.12 15.11 -0.30
CA TRP A 5 -16.40 14.13 -1.09
C TRP A 5 -15.82 13.00 -0.22
N LYS A 6 -15.82 11.79 -0.76
CA LYS A 6 -15.12 10.63 -0.18
C LYS A 6 -14.22 10.03 -1.24
N PHE A 7 -13.00 9.67 -0.86
CA PHE A 7 -12.02 9.06 -1.77
C PHE A 7 -11.57 7.70 -1.23
N TRP A 8 -11.43 6.74 -2.15
CA TRP A 8 -10.80 5.43 -1.94
C TRP A 8 -9.72 5.27 -3.00
N ILE A 9 -8.49 5.09 -2.56
CA ILE A 9 -7.31 5.06 -3.41
C ILE A 9 -6.59 3.75 -3.18
N ASP A 10 -6.27 3.04 -4.25
CA ASP A 10 -5.42 1.85 -4.22
C ASP A 10 -4.16 2.11 -5.05
N ARG A 11 -3.03 2.30 -4.36
CA ARG A 11 -1.73 2.49 -5.01
C ARG A 11 -1.03 1.14 -5.18
N GLY A 12 -1.14 0.57 -6.38
CA GLY A 12 -0.43 -0.62 -6.82
C GLY A 12 1.00 -0.33 -7.29
N GLY A 13 1.67 -1.34 -7.84
CA GLY A 13 3.03 -1.20 -8.38
C GLY A 13 3.10 -0.37 -9.67
N THR A 14 2.21 -0.64 -10.63
CA THR A 14 2.19 0.06 -11.92
C THR A 14 1.17 1.19 -11.98
N PHE A 15 -0.03 0.96 -11.42
CA PHE A 15 -1.14 1.90 -11.47
C PHE A 15 -1.68 2.22 -10.08
N THR A 16 -2.17 3.44 -9.95
CA THR A 16 -3.00 3.89 -8.84
C THR A 16 -4.44 4.02 -9.33
N ASP A 17 -5.36 3.39 -8.63
CA ASP A 17 -6.79 3.46 -8.87
C ASP A 17 -7.43 4.41 -7.86
N VAL A 18 -8.19 5.39 -8.34
CA VAL A 18 -8.91 6.35 -7.52
C VAL A 18 -10.40 6.20 -7.79
N VAL A 19 -11.15 5.94 -6.73
CA VAL A 19 -12.61 5.98 -6.72
C VAL A 19 -13.02 7.12 -5.79
N ALA A 20 -13.94 7.97 -6.24
CA ALA A 20 -14.49 9.04 -5.43
C ALA A 20 -16.00 9.03 -5.46
N CYS A 21 -16.64 9.42 -4.36
CA CYS A 21 -18.06 9.68 -4.29
C CYS A 21 -18.26 11.17 -4.03
N ASP A 22 -18.99 11.83 -4.91
CA ASP A 22 -19.27 13.26 -4.79
C ASP A 22 -20.37 13.55 -3.75
N PRO A 23 -20.58 14.83 -3.38
CA PRO A 23 -21.63 15.23 -2.45
C PRO A 23 -23.06 14.85 -2.85
N LYS A 24 -23.30 14.51 -4.12
CA LYS A 24 -24.59 14.07 -4.67
C LYS A 24 -24.72 12.54 -4.68
N GLY A 25 -23.68 11.81 -4.29
CA GLY A 25 -23.65 10.35 -4.29
C GLY A 25 -23.14 9.73 -5.59
N VAL A 26 -22.69 10.52 -6.57
CA VAL A 26 -22.20 10.02 -7.86
C VAL A 26 -20.77 9.51 -7.71
N LEU A 27 -20.49 8.34 -8.29
CA LEU A 27 -19.16 7.77 -8.32
C LEU A 27 -18.35 8.28 -9.51
N HIS A 28 -17.09 8.60 -9.24
CA HIS A 28 -16.09 9.04 -10.19
C HIS A 28 -14.88 8.12 -10.08
N THR A 29 -14.27 7.78 -11.20
CA THR A 29 -13.11 6.88 -11.23
C THR A 29 -11.99 7.47 -12.08
N HIS A 30 -10.75 7.29 -11.64
CA HIS A 30 -9.58 7.66 -12.41
C HIS A 30 -8.45 6.68 -12.16
N LYS A 31 -7.72 6.31 -13.23
CA LYS A 31 -6.56 5.43 -13.18
C LYS A 31 -5.37 6.18 -13.74
N LEU A 32 -4.25 6.11 -13.04
CA LEU A 32 -3.01 6.77 -13.42
C LEU A 32 -1.81 5.90 -13.08
N LEU A 33 -0.64 6.20 -13.65
CA LEU A 33 0.61 5.51 -13.31
C LEU A 33 0.95 5.77 -11.83
N SER A 34 1.40 4.74 -11.12
CA SER A 34 1.83 4.87 -9.72
C SER A 34 3.09 5.72 -9.55
N GLU A 35 3.89 5.82 -10.61
CA GLU A 35 5.07 6.68 -10.69
C GLU A 35 5.11 7.35 -12.07
N ASN A 36 5.04 8.69 -12.06
CA ASN A 36 5.30 9.51 -13.25
C ASN A 36 5.85 10.88 -12.81
N PRO A 37 7.14 10.94 -12.41
CA PRO A 37 7.73 12.14 -11.80
C PRO A 37 7.69 13.38 -12.68
N GLU A 38 7.63 13.21 -14.01
CA GLU A 38 7.55 14.31 -14.97
C GLU A 38 6.19 15.04 -14.92
N GLN A 39 5.12 14.35 -14.52
CA GLN A 39 3.77 14.92 -14.46
C GLN A 39 3.31 15.23 -13.04
N TYR A 40 3.66 14.38 -12.07
CA TYR A 40 3.25 14.56 -10.68
C TYR A 40 4.19 13.85 -9.70
N PRO A 41 4.39 14.42 -8.49
CA PRO A 41 5.21 13.80 -7.47
C PRO A 41 4.51 12.63 -6.75
N ASP A 42 3.18 12.64 -6.69
CA ASP A 42 2.37 11.62 -6.00
C ASP A 42 1.06 11.36 -6.75
N ALA A 43 0.82 10.09 -7.07
CA ALA A 43 -0.35 9.67 -7.85
C ALA A 43 -1.67 9.84 -7.06
N ALA A 44 -1.68 9.63 -5.74
CA ALA A 44 -2.91 9.79 -4.96
C ALA A 44 -3.37 11.26 -4.96
N ILE A 45 -2.43 12.19 -4.78
CA ILE A 45 -2.68 13.63 -4.85
C ILE A 45 -3.11 14.04 -6.27
N ALA A 46 -2.42 13.54 -7.30
CA ALA A 46 -2.76 13.84 -8.69
C ALA A 46 -4.18 13.39 -9.05
N GLY A 47 -4.59 12.19 -8.64
CA GLY A 47 -5.93 11.67 -8.88
C GLY A 47 -7.03 12.45 -8.15
N ILE A 48 -6.79 12.88 -6.89
CA ILE A 48 -7.72 13.77 -6.17
C ILE A 48 -7.88 15.10 -6.92
N ARG A 49 -6.78 15.71 -7.35
CA ARG A 49 -6.80 16.97 -8.12
C ARG A 49 -7.58 16.82 -9.42
N TYR A 50 -7.33 15.74 -10.15
CA TYR A 50 -8.03 15.44 -11.40
C TYR A 50 -9.56 15.36 -11.19
N ILE A 51 -10.01 14.58 -10.20
CA ILE A 51 -11.44 14.41 -9.91
C ILE A 51 -12.08 15.73 -9.47
N LEU A 52 -11.36 16.54 -8.69
CA LEU A 52 -11.82 17.87 -8.28
C LEU A 52 -11.65 18.94 -9.36
N SER A 53 -11.13 18.59 -10.54
CA SER A 53 -10.81 19.51 -11.65
C SER A 53 -9.91 20.67 -11.23
N LEU A 54 -8.97 20.40 -10.32
CA LEU A 54 -8.01 21.38 -9.82
C LEU A 54 -6.76 21.41 -10.69
N ASN A 55 -6.21 22.61 -10.90
CA ASN A 55 -4.87 22.75 -11.46
C ASN A 55 -3.78 22.46 -10.39
N ASN A 56 -2.52 22.39 -10.81
CA ASN A 56 -1.40 21.97 -9.95
C ASN A 56 -1.13 22.91 -8.77
N PHE A 57 -1.48 24.19 -8.89
CA PHE A 57 -1.18 25.22 -7.89
C PHE A 57 -2.36 25.51 -6.97
N GLU A 58 -3.58 25.11 -7.35
CA GLU A 58 -4.74 25.27 -6.51
C GLU A 58 -4.64 24.43 -5.22
N PRO A 59 -5.02 24.98 -4.05
CA PRO A 59 -5.10 24.19 -2.84
C PRO A 59 -6.27 23.21 -2.92
N ILE A 60 -6.05 21.98 -2.44
CA ILE A 60 -7.15 21.00 -2.30
C ILE A 60 -8.11 21.51 -1.20
N PRO A 61 -9.43 21.62 -1.47
CA PRO A 61 -10.40 22.15 -0.52
C PRO A 61 -10.74 21.11 0.56
N VAL A 62 -9.81 20.85 1.49
CA VAL A 62 -9.90 19.79 2.52
C VAL A 62 -11.22 19.84 3.31
N ARG A 63 -11.79 21.04 3.54
CA ARG A 63 -13.07 21.21 4.24
C ARG A 63 -14.26 20.54 3.53
N GLN A 64 -14.17 20.33 2.21
CA GLN A 64 -15.18 19.67 1.38
C GLN A 64 -15.00 18.15 1.29
N ILE A 65 -13.93 17.61 1.89
CA ILE A 65 -13.63 16.18 1.90
C ILE A 65 -14.01 15.62 3.28
N ASP A 66 -14.76 14.52 3.30
CA ASP A 66 -15.15 13.82 4.53
C ASP A 66 -14.11 12.78 4.93
N SER A 67 -13.61 12.01 3.96
CA SER A 67 -12.60 10.98 4.19
C SER A 67 -11.79 10.68 2.94
N ILE A 68 -10.51 10.36 3.16
CA ILE A 68 -9.64 9.74 2.17
C ILE A 68 -9.18 8.41 2.78
N ARG A 69 -9.41 7.31 2.06
CA ARG A 69 -8.92 5.98 2.44
C ARG A 69 -7.90 5.55 1.40
N MET A 70 -6.71 5.18 1.83
CA MET A 70 -5.64 4.76 0.93
C MET A 70 -5.16 3.36 1.32
N GLY A 71 -5.30 2.43 0.38
CA GLY A 71 -4.60 1.15 0.36
C GLY A 71 -3.35 1.26 -0.52
N THR A 72 -2.31 0.52 -0.19
CA THR A 72 -1.13 0.44 -1.05
C THR A 72 -0.48 -0.93 -1.00
N ALA A 73 0.01 -1.39 -2.14
CA ALA A 73 0.81 -2.61 -2.27
C ALA A 73 2.31 -2.37 -2.08
N VAL A 74 2.77 -1.12 -1.84
CA VAL A 74 4.21 -0.79 -1.78
C VAL A 74 4.95 -1.62 -0.73
N ALA A 75 4.39 -1.76 0.48
CA ALA A 75 5.02 -2.53 1.55
C ALA A 75 5.12 -4.02 1.20
N THR A 76 4.04 -4.59 0.64
CA THR A 76 4.00 -6.01 0.25
C THR A 76 4.96 -6.28 -0.91
N ASN A 77 5.03 -5.39 -1.89
CA ASN A 77 5.97 -5.51 -3.02
C ASN A 77 7.42 -5.37 -2.55
N ALA A 78 7.71 -4.42 -1.65
CA ALA A 78 9.03 -4.30 -1.05
C ALA A 78 9.44 -5.58 -0.31
N LEU A 79 8.51 -6.22 0.40
CA LEU A 79 8.74 -7.52 1.05
C LEU A 79 9.02 -8.64 0.03
N LEU A 80 8.18 -8.77 -1.00
CA LEU A 80 8.30 -9.81 -2.03
C LEU A 80 9.57 -9.65 -2.87
N GLU A 81 9.93 -8.42 -3.21
CA GLU A 81 11.14 -8.08 -3.98
C GLU A 81 12.40 -7.98 -3.11
N ARG A 82 12.28 -8.22 -1.79
CA ARG A 82 13.36 -8.06 -0.79
C ARG A 82 14.03 -6.68 -0.83
N LYS A 83 13.28 -5.64 -1.19
CA LYS A 83 13.70 -4.23 -1.22
C LYS A 83 13.41 -3.54 0.11
N GLY A 84 14.01 -4.05 1.19
CA GLY A 84 13.97 -3.44 2.51
C GLY A 84 15.19 -2.57 2.82
N MET A 85 15.18 -1.90 3.97
CA MET A 85 16.38 -1.27 4.52
C MET A 85 17.23 -2.29 5.30
N PRO A 86 18.57 -2.16 5.29
CA PRO A 86 19.44 -2.98 6.14
C PRO A 86 18.98 -2.89 7.61
N THR A 87 18.76 -4.05 8.23
CA THR A 87 18.17 -4.16 9.58
C THR A 87 18.94 -5.19 10.40
N VAL A 88 19.07 -4.97 11.71
CA VAL A 88 19.71 -5.90 12.66
C VAL A 88 18.65 -6.44 13.63
N LEU A 89 18.70 -7.74 13.91
CA LEU A 89 17.92 -8.36 14.99
C LEU A 89 18.76 -8.40 16.27
N VAL A 90 18.27 -7.77 17.33
CA VAL A 90 18.81 -7.93 18.70
C VAL A 90 17.88 -8.86 19.46
N ILE A 91 18.42 -9.95 19.98
CA ILE A 91 17.64 -11.00 20.63
C ILE A 91 18.39 -11.57 21.84
N THR A 92 17.66 -12.17 22.78
CA THR A 92 18.22 -12.83 23.96
C THR A 92 19.23 -13.91 23.57
N GLU A 93 20.31 -14.04 24.33
CA GLU A 93 21.29 -15.10 24.17
C GLU A 93 20.59 -16.48 24.17
N GLY A 94 20.98 -17.34 23.23
CA GLY A 94 20.35 -18.66 23.01
C GLY A 94 19.18 -18.68 22.03
N PHE A 95 18.70 -17.53 21.52
CA PHE A 95 17.53 -17.45 20.61
C PHE A 95 17.84 -17.03 19.17
N ALA A 96 19.11 -17.09 18.74
CA ALA A 96 19.54 -16.63 17.41
C ALA A 96 18.73 -17.22 16.23
N ASP A 97 18.26 -18.45 16.37
CA ASP A 97 17.52 -19.18 15.33
C ASP A 97 16.00 -18.93 15.31
N ALA A 98 15.46 -18.05 16.17
CA ALA A 98 14.02 -17.88 16.34
C ALA A 98 13.27 -17.56 15.02
N LEU A 99 13.82 -16.69 14.17
CA LEU A 99 13.21 -16.36 12.87
C LEU A 99 13.29 -17.51 11.86
N ARG A 100 14.34 -18.33 11.94
CA ARG A 100 14.54 -19.52 11.08
C ARG A 100 13.60 -20.66 11.49
N ILE A 101 13.39 -20.85 12.79
CA ILE A 101 12.46 -21.82 13.36
C ILE A 101 11.00 -21.39 13.10
N GLY A 102 10.73 -20.09 13.11
CA GLY A 102 9.40 -19.52 12.88
C GLY A 102 8.40 -19.99 13.94
N SER A 103 7.14 -20.23 13.54
CA SER A 103 6.08 -20.69 14.45
C SER A 103 6.08 -22.20 14.70
N GLN A 104 7.13 -22.92 14.29
CA GLN A 104 7.16 -24.39 14.23
C GLN A 104 5.98 -25.02 13.47
N ASN A 105 5.28 -24.25 12.61
CA ASN A 105 4.24 -24.79 11.73
C ASN A 105 4.86 -25.86 10.84
N ARG A 106 4.59 -27.13 11.14
CA ARG A 106 4.98 -28.24 10.30
C ARG A 106 3.97 -28.36 9.16
N PRO A 107 4.38 -28.21 7.89
CA PRO A 107 3.47 -28.43 6.77
C PRO A 107 2.94 -29.86 6.75
N ASP A 108 3.71 -30.83 7.26
CA ASP A 108 3.27 -32.19 7.55
C ASP A 108 3.60 -32.53 9.01
N ILE A 109 2.56 -32.56 9.86
CA ILE A 109 2.70 -32.78 11.31
C ILE A 109 3.16 -34.20 11.66
N PHE A 110 3.06 -35.17 10.75
CA PHE A 110 3.40 -36.59 10.99
C PHE A 110 4.66 -37.05 10.26
N ALA A 111 5.32 -36.18 9.50
CA ALA A 111 6.58 -36.51 8.85
C ALA A 111 7.66 -36.88 9.89
N LEU A 112 8.17 -38.11 9.79
CA LEU A 112 9.24 -38.65 10.65
C LEU A 112 10.64 -38.16 10.22
N ASP A 113 10.82 -37.82 8.94
CA ASP A 113 12.04 -37.23 8.39
C ASP A 113 11.72 -35.84 7.82
N ILE A 114 12.05 -34.79 8.57
CA ILE A 114 11.85 -33.40 8.13
C ILE A 114 13.14 -32.91 7.48
N ARG A 115 13.10 -32.80 6.15
CA ARG A 115 14.18 -32.20 5.38
C ARG A 115 13.96 -30.69 5.32
N SER A 116 14.85 -29.92 5.92
CA SER A 116 14.91 -28.48 5.69
C SER A 116 15.17 -28.22 4.21
N GLY A 117 14.30 -27.44 3.56
CA GLY A 117 14.48 -26.99 2.18
C GLY A 117 15.78 -26.20 1.99
N PRO A 118 16.22 -25.95 0.74
CA PRO A 118 17.51 -25.35 0.45
C PRO A 118 17.68 -24.03 1.21
N GLN A 119 18.81 -23.93 1.92
CA GLN A 119 19.23 -22.72 2.59
C GLN A 119 19.77 -21.77 1.52
N ASN A 120 19.08 -20.65 1.30
CA ASN A 120 19.64 -19.51 0.56
C ASN A 120 20.56 -18.72 1.46
#